data_AF-A0A1B1TAC2-F1
#
_entry.id   AF-A0A1B1TAC2-F1
#
_cell.length_a   1.000
_cell.length_b   1.000
_cell.length_c   1.000
_cell.angle_alpha   90.00
_cell.angle_beta   90.00
_cell.angle_gamma   90.00
#
_symmetry.space_group_name_H-M   'P 1'
#
loop_
_entity.id
_entity.type
_entity.pdbx_description
1 polymer ?
#
loop_
_entity_poly.entity_id
_entity_poly.type
_entity_poly.pdbx_seq_one_letter_code
_entity_poly.pdbx_strand_id
1 'polypeptide(L)'
;MDASGYASIQSQVRTAEFEVDLAKRLEEVKKTHSMEIQVAEMKVIEQKDIEFANKEKQIERLKGDLQKKDMEIQIAVTDATAPLQNQLNELQNRINNADTEKSLMEKTIKEKYQIELKAKDQIIQMKDDEIELRKDMKMKLSTKMLGETLEQHCELQFNKLRSTAFPKAYFEKDNDASKGTKGDYIFRESDANDVQFISIMFEMKNEGDETKSKKKNEDFLEKLDKDRKAKGCEYAILVSLLEADNELYNDGIVDMSHKYDKMYVVRPQ
;
A
#
# COMPACT_ATOMS: atom_id res chain seq x y z
N MET A 1 56.82 144.54 -11.39
CA MET A 1 57.09 143.51 -12.42
C MET A 1 56.03 143.68 -13.49
N ASP A 2 56.47 143.90 -14.71
CA ASP A 2 55.69 144.36 -15.86
C ASP A 2 55.02 143.17 -16.58
N ALA A 3 53.78 143.36 -17.04
CA ALA A 3 52.96 142.38 -17.76
C ALA A 3 53.63 141.81 -19.04
N SER A 4 54.56 142.56 -19.64
CA SER A 4 55.36 142.15 -20.80
C SER A 4 56.42 141.10 -20.44
N GLY A 5 56.99 141.17 -19.24
CA GLY A 5 57.92 140.16 -18.73
C GLY A 5 57.24 138.82 -18.49
N TYR A 6 55.99 138.85 -17.99
CA TYR A 6 55.18 137.64 -17.80
C TYR A 6 54.77 137.00 -19.14
N ALA A 7 54.37 137.82 -20.12
CA ALA A 7 54.04 137.35 -21.47
C ALA A 7 55.25 136.80 -22.24
N SER A 8 56.45 137.38 -22.05
CA SER A 8 57.69 136.90 -22.64
C SER A 8 58.18 135.57 -22.03
N ILE A 9 57.95 135.35 -20.73
CA ILE A 9 58.24 134.07 -20.07
C ILE A 9 57.21 133.02 -20.50
N GLN A 10 55.94 133.41 -20.67
CA GLN A 10 54.88 132.53 -21.14
C GLN A 10 55.07 132.08 -22.60
N SER A 11 55.56 132.95 -23.49
CA SER A 11 55.87 132.60 -24.88
C SER A 11 57.16 131.79 -25.06
N GLN A 12 58.15 131.97 -24.17
CA GLN A 12 59.35 131.11 -24.12
C GLN A 12 59.03 129.68 -23.65
N VAL A 13 58.00 129.52 -22.81
CA VAL A 13 57.63 128.23 -22.21
C VAL A 13 56.54 127.51 -23.02
N ARG A 14 55.70 128.23 -23.78
CA ARG A 14 54.66 127.66 -24.67
C ARG A 14 54.96 127.96 -26.14
N THR A 15 56.09 127.44 -26.61
CA THR A 15 56.45 127.43 -28.03
C THR A 15 55.81 126.24 -28.75
N ALA A 16 55.72 126.29 -30.08
CA ALA A 16 55.19 125.16 -30.87
C ALA A 16 55.95 123.84 -30.62
N GLU A 17 57.26 123.93 -30.29
CA GLU A 17 58.09 122.77 -29.92
C GLU A 17 57.68 122.14 -28.58
N PHE A 18 57.24 122.95 -27.60
CA PHE A 18 56.74 122.45 -26.31
C PHE A 18 55.42 121.68 -26.47
N GLU A 19 54.50 122.18 -27.30
CA GLU A 19 53.23 121.48 -27.61
C GLU A 19 53.47 120.16 -28.34
N VAL A 20 54.47 120.11 -29.24
CA VAL A 20 54.89 118.86 -29.91
C VAL A 20 55.50 117.85 -28.92
N ASP A 21 56.37 118.29 -28.00
CA ASP A 21 56.94 117.42 -26.96
C ASP A 21 55.87 116.92 -25.98
N LEU A 22 54.93 117.78 -25.59
CA LEU A 22 53.80 117.41 -24.72
C LEU A 22 52.89 116.39 -25.40
N ALA A 23 52.56 116.59 -26.67
CA ALA A 23 51.78 115.64 -27.46
C ALA A 23 52.49 114.28 -27.59
N LYS A 24 53.81 114.30 -27.82
CA LYS A 24 54.63 113.09 -27.90
C LYS A 24 54.65 112.33 -26.56
N ARG A 25 54.83 113.02 -25.43
CA ARG A 25 54.77 112.41 -24.09
C ARG A 25 53.38 111.87 -23.77
N LEU A 26 52.31 112.59 -24.12
CA LEU A 26 50.95 112.09 -23.96
C LEU A 26 50.71 110.80 -24.75
N GLU A 27 51.24 110.73 -25.98
CA GLU A 27 51.13 109.53 -26.80
C GLU A 27 51.97 108.36 -26.25
N GLU A 28 53.19 108.64 -25.77
CA GLU A 28 54.03 107.65 -25.08
C GLU A 28 53.38 107.13 -23.80
N VAL A 29 52.76 107.99 -22.99
CA VAL A 29 52.03 107.61 -21.78
C VAL A 29 50.77 106.81 -22.13
N LYS A 30 49.99 107.20 -23.15
CA LYS A 30 48.84 106.41 -23.62
C LYS A 30 49.25 105.03 -24.09
N LYS A 31 50.34 104.94 -24.86
CA LYS A 31 50.90 103.67 -25.33
C LYS A 31 51.37 102.80 -24.16
N THR A 32 52.08 103.38 -23.21
CA THR A 32 52.55 102.69 -22.00
C THR A 32 51.37 102.19 -21.16
N HIS A 33 50.37 103.03 -20.92
CA HIS A 33 49.16 102.66 -20.17
C HIS A 33 48.36 101.56 -20.88
N SER A 34 48.23 101.64 -22.20
CA SER A 34 47.61 100.56 -22.98
C SER A 34 48.38 99.24 -22.88
N MET A 35 49.71 99.28 -22.86
CA MET A 35 50.55 98.09 -22.65
C MET A 35 50.40 97.53 -21.23
N GLU A 36 50.35 98.40 -20.21
CA GLU A 36 50.11 98.00 -18.82
C GLU A 36 48.78 97.29 -18.64
N ILE A 37 47.70 97.79 -19.28
CA ILE A 37 46.38 97.14 -19.28
C ILE A 37 46.47 95.75 -19.93
N GLN A 38 47.09 95.64 -21.12
CA GLN A 38 47.25 94.35 -21.80
C GLN A 38 48.04 93.34 -20.95
N VAL A 39 49.09 93.79 -20.26
CA VAL A 39 49.85 92.93 -19.35
C VAL A 39 49.02 92.50 -18.15
N ALA A 40 48.22 93.40 -17.58
CA ALA A 40 47.31 93.06 -16.49
C ALA A 40 46.23 92.05 -16.94
N GLU A 41 45.63 92.23 -18.11
CA GLU A 41 44.68 91.29 -18.71
C GLU A 41 45.31 89.92 -18.97
N MET A 42 46.52 89.87 -19.55
CA MET A 42 47.25 88.62 -19.76
C MET A 42 47.53 87.88 -18.44
N LYS A 43 47.94 88.58 -17.38
CA LYS A 43 48.14 87.97 -16.06
C LYS A 43 46.86 87.40 -15.48
N VAL A 44 45.72 88.07 -15.66
CA VAL A 44 44.42 87.57 -15.21
C VAL A 44 44.01 86.31 -15.98
N ILE A 45 44.24 86.27 -17.30
CA ILE A 45 43.97 85.10 -18.13
C ILE A 45 44.87 83.94 -17.70
N GLU A 46 46.17 84.16 -17.56
CA GLU A 46 47.12 83.14 -17.11
C GLU A 46 46.72 82.55 -15.75
N GLN A 47 46.35 83.42 -14.80
CA GLN A 47 45.93 82.97 -13.48
C GLN A 47 44.61 82.17 -13.52
N LYS A 48 43.67 82.56 -14.39
CA LYS A 48 42.44 81.80 -14.64
C LYS A 48 42.72 80.44 -15.30
N ASP A 49 43.61 80.38 -16.28
CA ASP A 49 43.96 79.14 -16.98
C ASP A 49 44.64 78.15 -16.03
N ILE A 50 45.52 78.64 -15.14
CA ILE A 50 46.11 77.83 -14.08
C ILE A 50 45.05 77.30 -13.12
N GLU A 51 44.11 78.16 -12.67
CA GLU A 51 43.03 77.73 -11.78
C GLU A 51 42.11 76.70 -12.45
N PHE A 52 41.80 76.90 -13.74
CA PHE A 52 40.97 76.00 -14.53
C PHE A 52 41.66 74.63 -14.69
N ALA A 53 42.93 74.62 -15.10
CA ALA A 53 43.72 73.39 -15.22
C ALA A 53 43.83 72.63 -13.89
N ASN A 54 43.95 73.35 -12.76
CA ASN A 54 43.95 72.73 -11.43
C ASN A 54 42.60 72.13 -11.06
N LYS A 55 41.49 72.83 -11.35
CA LYS A 55 40.13 72.29 -11.15
C LYS A 55 39.86 71.08 -12.02
N GLU A 56 40.31 71.09 -13.26
CA GLU A 56 40.12 70.01 -14.21
C GLU A 56 40.87 68.73 -13.76
N LYS A 57 42.12 68.89 -13.28
CA LYS A 57 42.86 67.81 -12.61
C LYS A 57 42.16 67.29 -11.36
N GLN A 58 41.57 68.17 -10.54
CA GLN A 58 40.81 67.74 -9.37
C GLN A 58 39.55 66.96 -9.77
N ILE A 59 38.84 67.40 -10.82
CA ILE A 59 37.66 66.70 -11.34
C ILE A 59 38.04 65.31 -11.86
N GLU A 60 39.11 65.18 -12.63
CA GLU A 60 39.60 63.87 -13.10
C GLU A 60 39.97 62.95 -11.93
N ARG A 61 40.68 63.49 -10.93
CA ARG A 61 41.03 62.73 -9.72
C ARG A 61 39.78 62.26 -8.97
N LEU A 62 38.82 63.15 -8.72
CA LEU A 62 37.58 62.83 -8.01
C LEU A 62 36.76 61.79 -8.78
N LYS A 63 36.71 61.87 -10.12
CA LYS A 63 36.07 60.85 -10.96
C LYS A 63 36.76 59.48 -10.82
N GLY A 64 38.10 59.46 -10.81
CA GLY A 64 38.87 58.23 -10.59
C GLY A 64 38.62 57.62 -9.22
N ASP A 65 38.59 58.45 -8.16
CA ASP A 65 38.31 58.00 -6.79
C ASP A 65 36.87 57.46 -6.66
N LEU A 66 35.89 58.07 -7.33
CA LEU A 66 34.50 57.59 -7.40
C LEU A 66 34.39 56.23 -8.09
N GLN A 67 34.99 56.08 -9.27
CA GLN A 67 34.99 54.80 -9.99
C GLN A 67 35.66 53.70 -9.17
N LYS A 68 36.76 54.01 -8.48
CA LYS A 68 37.42 53.06 -7.59
C LYS A 68 36.50 52.64 -6.43
N LYS A 69 35.78 53.59 -5.83
CA LYS A 69 34.83 53.30 -4.75
C LYS A 69 33.65 52.45 -5.23
N ASP A 70 33.12 52.73 -6.42
CA ASP A 70 32.05 51.92 -7.02
C ASP A 70 32.50 50.47 -7.26
N MET A 71 33.73 50.27 -7.76
CA MET A 71 34.31 48.93 -7.92
C MET A 71 34.54 48.24 -6.57
N GLU A 72 35.06 48.94 -5.57
CA GLU A 72 35.24 48.40 -4.21
C GLU A 72 33.91 47.95 -3.60
N ILE A 73 32.84 48.73 -3.78
CA ILE A 73 31.49 48.38 -3.32
C ILE A 73 30.98 47.14 -4.05
N GLN A 74 31.13 47.09 -5.38
CA GLN A 74 30.64 45.98 -6.18
C GLN A 74 31.36 44.67 -5.81
N ILE A 75 32.68 44.71 -5.60
CA ILE A 75 33.46 43.58 -5.11
C ILE A 75 32.98 43.17 -3.71
N ALA A 76 32.84 44.12 -2.78
CA ALA A 76 32.39 43.82 -1.41
C ALA A 76 31.00 43.16 -1.39
N VAL A 77 30.08 43.61 -2.25
CA VAL A 77 28.75 43.01 -2.40
C VAL A 77 28.85 41.61 -2.99
N THR A 78 29.66 41.40 -4.03
CA THR A 78 29.86 40.06 -4.61
C THR A 78 30.50 39.10 -3.62
N ASP A 79 31.54 39.53 -2.90
CA ASP A 79 32.22 38.70 -1.89
C ASP A 79 31.31 38.35 -0.71
N ALA A 80 30.43 39.27 -0.33
CA ALA A 80 29.44 38.99 0.72
C ALA A 80 28.33 38.04 0.24
N THR A 81 27.91 38.13 -1.03
CA THR A 81 26.73 37.41 -1.55
C THR A 81 27.08 36.06 -2.18
N ALA A 82 28.27 35.90 -2.77
CA ALA A 82 28.67 34.66 -3.45
C ALA A 82 28.68 33.43 -2.51
N PRO A 83 29.19 33.49 -1.26
CA PRO A 83 29.14 32.36 -0.34
C PRO A 83 27.71 31.98 0.03
N LEU A 84 26.83 32.97 0.25
CA LEU A 84 25.41 32.75 0.52
C LEU A 84 24.70 32.09 -0.66
N GLN A 85 24.98 32.54 -1.89
CA GLN A 85 24.44 31.95 -3.11
C GLN A 85 24.87 30.48 -3.26
N ASN A 86 26.14 30.18 -2.97
CA ASN A 86 26.65 28.81 -3.01
C ASN A 86 25.99 27.93 -1.95
N GLN A 87 25.85 28.41 -0.71
CA GLN A 87 25.16 27.70 0.36
C GLN A 87 23.68 27.45 0.01
N LEU A 88 22.99 28.43 -0.57
CA LEU A 88 21.61 28.26 -1.04
C LEU A 88 21.51 27.17 -2.11
N ASN A 89 22.41 27.17 -3.09
CA ASN A 89 22.45 26.14 -4.13
C ASN A 89 22.73 24.75 -3.54
N GLU A 90 23.67 24.64 -2.60
CA GLU A 90 23.98 23.37 -1.91
C GLU A 90 22.79 22.86 -1.09
N LEU A 91 22.13 23.75 -0.34
CA LEU A 91 20.94 23.42 0.44
C LEU A 91 19.78 22.99 -0.46
N GLN A 92 19.54 23.71 -1.56
CA GLN A 92 18.49 23.36 -2.52
C GLN A 92 18.75 21.98 -3.13
N ASN A 93 20.00 21.68 -3.50
CA ASN A 93 20.38 20.37 -4.02
C ASN A 93 20.20 19.27 -2.97
N ARG A 94 20.57 19.52 -1.71
CA ARG A 94 20.35 18.57 -0.61
C ARG A 94 18.87 18.28 -0.38
N ILE A 95 18.02 19.31 -0.39
CA ILE A 95 16.57 19.16 -0.24
C ILE A 95 15.99 18.33 -1.39
N ASN A 96 16.32 18.69 -2.64
CA ASN A 96 15.84 17.97 -3.82
C ASN A 96 16.26 16.49 -3.80
N ASN A 97 17.50 16.20 -3.39
CA ASN A 97 18.01 14.84 -3.28
C ASN A 97 17.29 14.08 -2.16
N ALA A 98 17.11 14.69 -0.99
CA ALA A 98 16.40 14.07 0.13
C ALA A 98 14.93 13.75 -0.20
N ASP A 99 14.24 14.66 -0.90
CA ASP A 99 12.87 14.45 -1.35
C ASP A 99 12.78 13.32 -2.38
N THR A 100 13.74 13.25 -3.30
CA THR A 100 13.82 12.18 -4.30
C THR A 100 14.09 10.82 -3.65
N GLU A 101 15.04 10.75 -2.71
CA GLU A 101 15.37 9.54 -1.96
C GLU A 101 14.19 9.06 -1.12
N LYS A 102 13.52 9.97 -0.40
CA LYS A 102 12.31 9.67 0.36
C LYS A 102 11.21 9.10 -0.52
N SER A 103 10.92 9.75 -1.66
CA SER A 103 9.90 9.29 -2.61
C SER A 103 10.22 7.90 -3.18
N LEU A 104 11.49 7.63 -3.49
CA LEU A 104 11.94 6.32 -3.95
C LEU A 104 11.82 5.25 -2.86
N MET A 105 12.17 5.59 -1.62
CA MET A 105 12.07 4.68 -0.48
C MET A 105 10.60 4.35 -0.16
N GLU A 106 9.72 5.34 -0.17
CA GLU A 106 8.27 5.14 0.02
C GLU A 106 7.69 4.23 -1.06
N LYS A 107 8.03 4.45 -2.34
CA LYS A 107 7.61 3.57 -3.44
C LYS A 107 8.11 2.14 -3.25
N THR A 108 9.40 1.99 -2.96
CA THR A 108 10.02 0.67 -2.75
C THR A 108 9.35 -0.09 -1.60
N ILE A 109 9.07 0.59 -0.49
CA ILE A 109 8.38 0.00 0.66
C ILE A 109 6.96 -0.42 0.28
N LYS A 110 6.20 0.46 -0.39
CA LYS A 110 4.83 0.15 -0.85
C LYS A 110 4.81 -1.04 -1.80
N GLU A 111 5.71 -1.10 -2.77
CA GLU A 111 5.81 -2.21 -3.72
C GLU A 111 6.15 -3.53 -3.01
N LYS A 112 7.12 -3.52 -2.08
CA LYS A 112 7.45 -4.71 -1.27
C LYS A 112 6.25 -5.20 -0.47
N TYR A 113 5.54 -4.31 0.22
CA TYR A 113 4.34 -4.68 0.97
C TYR A 113 3.22 -5.20 0.05
N GLN A 114 3.01 -4.62 -1.12
CA GLN A 114 2.01 -5.11 -2.08
C GLN A 114 2.34 -6.52 -2.59
N ILE A 115 3.62 -6.81 -2.86
CA ILE A 115 4.07 -8.15 -3.26
C ILE A 115 3.84 -9.14 -2.12
N GLU A 116 4.20 -8.77 -0.89
CA GLU A 116 4.04 -9.64 0.27
C GLU A 116 2.56 -9.94 0.57
N LEU A 117 1.68 -8.94 0.47
CA LEU A 117 0.23 -9.12 0.64
C LEU A 117 -0.33 -10.07 -0.42
N LYS A 118 -0.02 -9.87 -1.70
CA LYS A 118 -0.45 -10.78 -2.77
C LYS A 118 0.03 -12.21 -2.56
N ALA A 119 1.28 -12.39 -2.10
CA ALA A 119 1.80 -13.71 -1.79
C ALA A 119 1.04 -14.37 -0.61
N LYS A 120 0.74 -13.60 0.44
CA LYS A 120 -0.08 -14.11 1.57
C LYS A 120 -1.49 -14.48 1.12
N ASP A 121 -2.14 -13.65 0.31
CA ASP A 121 -3.49 -13.91 -0.22
C ASP A 121 -3.51 -15.20 -1.06
N GLN A 122 -2.49 -15.42 -1.90
CA GLN A 122 -2.34 -16.66 -2.66
C GLN A 122 -2.17 -17.88 -1.75
N ILE A 123 -1.35 -17.76 -0.69
CA ILE A 123 -1.17 -18.86 0.29
C ILE A 123 -2.47 -19.16 1.04
N ILE A 124 -3.22 -18.12 1.42
CA ILE A 124 -4.52 -18.29 2.09
C ILE A 124 -5.49 -19.01 1.16
N GLN A 125 -5.60 -18.58 -0.09
CA GLN A 125 -6.45 -19.22 -1.09
C GLN A 125 -6.10 -20.71 -1.27
N MET A 126 -4.80 -21.03 -1.44
CA MET A 126 -4.37 -22.43 -1.56
C MET A 126 -4.72 -23.28 -0.33
N LYS A 127 -4.63 -22.69 0.87
CA LYS A 127 -4.99 -23.37 2.11
C LYS A 127 -6.49 -23.55 2.26
N ASP A 128 -7.29 -22.55 1.87
CA ASP A 128 -8.74 -22.64 1.90
C ASP A 128 -9.25 -23.72 0.93
N ASP A 129 -8.68 -23.77 -0.29
CA ASP A 129 -8.96 -24.83 -1.27
C ASP A 129 -8.59 -26.22 -0.71
N GLU A 130 -7.45 -26.35 -0.03
CA GLU A 130 -7.02 -27.60 0.61
C GLU A 130 -7.95 -28.00 1.77
N ILE A 131 -8.40 -27.02 2.57
CA ILE A 131 -9.34 -27.23 3.66
C ILE A 131 -10.68 -27.72 3.11
N GLU A 132 -11.18 -27.11 2.02
CA GLU A 132 -12.43 -27.49 1.38
C GLU A 132 -12.34 -28.92 0.82
N LEU A 133 -11.26 -29.24 0.10
CA LEU A 133 -11.02 -30.60 -0.41
C LEU A 133 -11.00 -31.63 0.73
N ARG A 134 -10.29 -31.34 1.83
CA ARG A 134 -10.21 -32.24 2.98
C ARG A 134 -11.55 -32.39 3.69
N LYS A 135 -12.35 -31.32 3.79
CA LYS A 135 -13.71 -31.38 4.35
C LYS A 135 -14.61 -32.26 3.50
N ASP A 136 -14.61 -32.08 2.17
CA ASP A 136 -15.40 -32.89 1.24
C ASP A 136 -14.98 -34.37 1.29
N MET A 137 -13.67 -34.66 1.27
CA MET A 137 -13.15 -36.01 1.43
C MET A 137 -13.56 -36.64 2.76
N LYS A 138 -13.44 -35.91 3.87
CA LYS A 138 -13.83 -36.40 5.19
C LYS A 138 -15.33 -36.67 5.24
N MET A 139 -16.16 -35.81 4.66
CA MET A 139 -17.61 -36.00 4.61
C MET A 139 -17.98 -37.25 3.80
N LYS A 140 -17.40 -37.42 2.61
CA LYS A 140 -17.63 -38.60 1.74
C LYS A 140 -17.13 -39.91 2.35
N LEU A 141 -15.96 -39.88 3.00
CA LEU A 141 -15.43 -41.04 3.70
C LEU A 141 -16.26 -41.35 4.95
N SER A 142 -16.70 -40.34 5.70
CA SER A 142 -17.50 -40.53 6.91
C SER A 142 -18.88 -41.13 6.60
N THR A 143 -19.60 -40.64 5.58
CA THR A 143 -20.93 -41.19 5.23
C THR A 143 -20.83 -42.62 4.70
N LYS A 144 -19.85 -42.90 3.83
CA LYS A 144 -19.66 -44.23 3.27
C LYS A 144 -19.13 -45.24 4.30
N MET A 145 -18.13 -44.85 5.09
CA MET A 145 -17.56 -45.73 6.12
C MET A 145 -18.57 -45.98 7.24
N LEU A 146 -19.38 -45.02 7.68
CA LEU A 146 -20.37 -45.27 8.73
C LEU A 146 -21.46 -46.26 8.29
N GLY A 147 -21.98 -46.15 7.07
CA GLY A 147 -22.94 -47.14 6.53
C GLY A 147 -22.31 -48.54 6.35
N GLU A 148 -21.14 -48.62 5.71
CA GLU A 148 -20.46 -49.90 5.45
C GLU A 148 -19.88 -50.54 6.72
N THR A 149 -19.49 -49.76 7.74
CA THR A 149 -18.91 -50.30 8.99
C THR A 149 -19.92 -51.03 9.85
N LEU A 150 -21.17 -50.58 9.95
CA LEU A 150 -22.19 -51.28 10.75
C LEU A 150 -22.52 -52.64 10.13
N GLU A 151 -22.72 -52.68 8.81
CA GLU A 151 -22.96 -53.91 8.07
C GLU A 151 -21.78 -54.89 8.16
N GLN A 152 -20.56 -54.42 7.89
CA GLN A 152 -19.35 -55.23 8.00
C GLN A 152 -19.09 -55.70 9.44
N HIS A 153 -19.40 -54.87 10.43
CA HIS A 153 -19.26 -55.24 11.83
C HIS A 153 -20.20 -56.39 12.18
N CYS A 154 -21.49 -56.28 11.83
CA CYS A 154 -22.46 -57.37 12.06
C CYS A 154 -22.07 -58.65 11.32
N GLU A 155 -21.64 -58.55 10.05
CA GLU A 155 -21.16 -59.68 9.27
C GLU A 155 -19.94 -60.36 9.91
N LEU A 156 -18.95 -59.58 10.36
CA LEU A 156 -17.76 -60.11 11.02
C LEU A 156 -18.10 -60.78 12.36
N GLN A 157 -18.96 -60.17 13.18
CA GLN A 157 -19.37 -60.76 14.46
C GLN A 157 -20.13 -62.07 14.25
N PHE A 158 -21.01 -62.12 13.25
CA PHE A 158 -21.68 -63.35 12.87
C PHE A 158 -20.67 -64.42 12.44
N ASN A 159 -19.76 -64.11 11.52
CA ASN A 159 -18.76 -65.06 11.01
C ASN A 159 -17.83 -65.60 12.11
N LYS A 160 -17.49 -64.80 13.13
CA LYS A 160 -16.73 -65.26 14.31
C LYS A 160 -17.49 -66.32 15.11
N LEU A 161 -18.79 -66.14 15.31
CA LEU A 161 -19.64 -67.06 16.08
C LEU A 161 -20.22 -68.20 15.22
N ARG A 162 -20.18 -68.09 13.90
CA ARG A 162 -20.79 -69.02 12.95
C ARG A 162 -20.32 -70.45 13.18
N SER A 163 -19.02 -70.67 13.32
CA SER A 163 -18.45 -72.02 13.46
C SER A 163 -18.80 -72.69 14.80
N THR A 164 -19.08 -71.90 15.85
CA THR A 164 -19.31 -72.42 17.21
C THR A 164 -20.78 -72.48 17.59
N ALA A 165 -21.59 -71.51 17.15
CA ALA A 165 -22.98 -71.36 17.56
C ALA A 165 -23.99 -71.60 16.42
N PHE A 166 -23.61 -71.35 15.16
CA PHE A 166 -24.54 -71.37 14.02
C PHE A 166 -23.96 -72.07 12.77
N PRO A 167 -23.56 -73.36 12.88
CA PRO A 167 -22.78 -74.04 11.85
C PRO A 167 -23.52 -74.20 10.51
N LYS A 168 -24.85 -74.20 10.53
CA LYS A 168 -25.71 -74.34 9.35
C LYS A 168 -26.42 -73.06 8.94
N ALA A 169 -26.18 -71.96 9.66
CA ALA A 169 -26.85 -70.73 9.37
C ALA A 169 -26.20 -69.96 8.22
N TYR A 170 -27.05 -69.21 7.55
CA TYR A 170 -26.75 -68.36 6.42
C TYR A 170 -27.10 -66.92 6.79
N PHE A 171 -26.15 -66.00 6.60
CA PHE A 171 -26.33 -64.57 6.83
C PHE A 171 -25.66 -63.82 5.68
N GLU A 172 -26.45 -63.37 4.71
CA GLU A 172 -25.93 -62.69 3.52
C GLU A 172 -26.82 -61.52 3.11
N LYS A 173 -26.26 -60.66 2.25
CA LYS A 173 -26.94 -59.49 1.73
C LYS A 173 -28.15 -59.85 0.87
N ASP A 174 -29.27 -59.15 1.05
CA ASP A 174 -30.43 -59.31 0.17
C ASP A 174 -30.21 -58.54 -1.16
N ASN A 175 -29.67 -59.24 -2.15
CA ASN A 175 -29.43 -58.69 -3.48
C ASN A 175 -30.65 -58.74 -4.42
N ASP A 176 -31.76 -59.34 -3.98
CA ASP A 176 -32.94 -59.55 -4.83
C ASP A 176 -33.99 -58.45 -4.63
N ALA A 177 -34.03 -57.47 -5.53
CA ALA A 177 -35.02 -56.38 -5.51
C ALA A 177 -36.27 -56.65 -6.37
N SER A 178 -36.51 -57.89 -6.81
CA SER A 178 -37.53 -58.24 -7.81
C SER A 178 -38.98 -57.84 -7.45
N LYS A 179 -39.29 -57.63 -6.16
CA LYS A 179 -40.61 -57.18 -5.68
C LYS A 179 -40.68 -55.70 -5.28
N GLY A 180 -39.66 -54.90 -5.60
CA GLY A 180 -39.65 -53.45 -5.44
C GLY A 180 -39.02 -52.91 -4.15
N THR A 181 -38.75 -53.78 -3.16
CA THR A 181 -38.11 -53.41 -1.90
C THR A 181 -37.12 -54.50 -1.46
N LYS A 182 -36.07 -54.10 -0.73
CA LYS A 182 -34.99 -54.97 -0.26
C LYS A 182 -34.60 -54.61 1.18
N GLY A 183 -34.32 -55.63 1.97
CA GLY A 183 -33.63 -55.49 3.26
C GLY A 183 -32.11 -55.43 3.06
N ASP A 184 -31.36 -55.35 4.17
CA ASP A 184 -29.90 -55.30 4.10
C ASP A 184 -29.31 -56.72 4.16
N TYR A 185 -29.76 -57.54 5.12
CA TYR A 185 -29.31 -58.93 5.27
C TYR A 185 -30.47 -59.88 5.60
N ILE A 186 -30.33 -61.14 5.21
CA ILE A 186 -31.26 -62.21 5.59
C ILE A 186 -30.49 -63.29 6.35
N PHE A 187 -30.98 -63.62 7.54
CA PHE A 187 -30.55 -64.78 8.29
C PHE A 187 -31.52 -65.95 8.06
N ARG A 188 -31.01 -67.14 7.76
CA ARG A 188 -31.78 -68.40 7.73
C ARG A 188 -30.98 -69.51 8.37
N GLU A 189 -31.66 -70.34 9.15
CA GLU A 189 -31.07 -71.56 9.70
C GLU A 189 -32.02 -72.75 9.48
N SER A 190 -31.40 -73.87 9.12
CA SER A 190 -32.07 -75.13 8.79
C SER A 190 -31.52 -76.27 9.64
N ASP A 191 -32.36 -77.27 9.88
CA ASP A 191 -32.02 -78.42 10.70
C ASP A 191 -31.14 -79.46 9.96
N ALA A 192 -31.06 -80.68 10.48
CA ALA A 192 -30.34 -81.78 9.83
C ALA A 192 -30.94 -82.27 8.51
N ASN A 193 -32.20 -81.92 8.25
CA ASN A 193 -33.00 -82.38 7.11
C ASN A 193 -33.33 -81.24 6.14
N ASP A 194 -32.56 -80.13 6.19
CA ASP A 194 -32.76 -78.91 5.41
C ASP A 194 -34.13 -78.23 5.61
N VAL A 195 -34.81 -78.53 6.72
CA VAL A 195 -36.05 -77.84 7.10
C VAL A 195 -35.68 -76.53 7.79
N GLN A 196 -36.04 -75.42 7.16
CA GLN A 196 -35.84 -74.10 7.73
C GLN A 196 -36.75 -73.90 8.94
N PHE A 197 -36.17 -73.59 10.09
CA PHE A 197 -36.94 -73.36 11.33
C PHE A 197 -36.86 -71.92 11.84
N ILE A 198 -35.94 -71.10 11.32
CA ILE A 198 -35.89 -69.68 11.64
C ILE A 198 -35.49 -68.87 10.41
N SER A 199 -36.14 -67.72 10.22
CA SER A 199 -35.70 -66.67 9.29
C SER A 199 -35.84 -65.31 9.91
N ILE A 200 -34.84 -64.48 9.70
CA ILE A 200 -34.83 -63.11 10.22
C ILE A 200 -34.43 -62.18 9.09
N MET A 201 -35.24 -61.15 8.86
CA MET A 201 -34.89 -60.03 8.00
C MET A 201 -34.19 -58.96 8.82
N PHE A 202 -33.03 -58.49 8.36
CA PHE A 202 -32.28 -57.41 8.99
C PHE A 202 -32.29 -56.15 8.13
N GLU A 203 -32.58 -55.02 8.76
CA GLU A 203 -32.30 -53.69 8.22
C GLU A 203 -31.39 -52.95 9.19
N MET A 204 -30.34 -52.31 8.67
CA MET A 204 -29.30 -51.64 9.44
C MET A 204 -29.38 -50.13 9.17
N LYS A 205 -29.26 -49.33 10.23
CA LYS A 205 -29.31 -47.86 10.15
C LYS A 205 -28.26 -47.23 11.04
N ASN A 206 -27.48 -46.30 10.48
CA ASN A 206 -26.48 -45.55 11.21
C ASN A 206 -26.87 -44.06 11.31
N GLU A 207 -26.43 -43.38 12.36
CA GLU A 207 -26.73 -41.96 12.64
C GLU A 207 -26.15 -41.01 11.58
N GLY A 208 -25.15 -41.45 10.81
CA GLY A 208 -24.46 -40.66 9.78
C GLY A 208 -25.23 -40.41 8.48
N ASP A 209 -26.44 -40.93 8.31
CA ASP A 209 -27.30 -40.61 7.17
C ASP A 209 -27.95 -39.23 7.37
N GLU A 210 -27.17 -38.17 7.11
CA GLU A 210 -27.54 -36.75 7.19
C GLU A 210 -28.64 -36.34 6.18
N THR A 211 -29.83 -36.93 6.29
CA THR A 211 -31.03 -36.30 5.75
C THR A 211 -31.45 -35.15 6.68
N LYS A 212 -31.88 -34.03 6.10
CA LYS A 212 -32.30 -32.79 6.82
C LYS A 212 -33.36 -32.99 7.92
N SER A 213 -33.97 -34.17 7.99
CA SER A 213 -34.79 -34.64 9.10
C SER A 213 -34.15 -35.88 9.71
N LYS A 214 -33.75 -35.83 10.99
CA LYS A 214 -33.39 -37.03 11.74
C LYS A 214 -34.58 -37.99 11.73
N LYS A 215 -34.48 -39.09 10.99
CA LYS A 215 -35.51 -40.14 10.97
C LYS A 215 -35.45 -40.94 12.27
N LYS A 216 -36.62 -41.35 12.76
CA LYS A 216 -36.76 -42.18 13.97
C LYS A 216 -36.73 -43.65 13.59
N ASN A 217 -36.44 -44.52 14.56
CA ASN A 217 -36.48 -45.98 14.36
C ASN A 217 -37.86 -46.44 13.84
N GLU A 218 -38.93 -45.80 14.31
CA GLU A 218 -40.30 -46.12 13.91
C GLU A 218 -40.59 -45.91 12.42
N ASP A 219 -39.88 -44.97 11.78
CA ASP A 219 -40.09 -44.62 10.36
C ASP A 219 -39.68 -45.76 9.41
N PHE A 220 -38.90 -46.73 9.90
CA PHE A 220 -38.37 -47.85 9.11
C PHE A 220 -39.16 -49.14 9.33
N LEU A 221 -39.94 -49.26 10.41
CA LEU A 221 -40.59 -50.52 10.80
C LEU A 221 -41.63 -51.00 9.77
N GLU A 222 -42.40 -50.08 9.18
CA GLU A 222 -43.40 -50.45 8.18
C GLU A 222 -42.77 -51.04 6.92
N LYS A 223 -41.66 -50.44 6.47
CA LYS A 223 -40.92 -50.92 5.29
C LYS A 223 -40.29 -52.29 5.60
N LEU A 224 -39.62 -52.41 6.73
CA LEU A 224 -39.00 -53.66 7.15
C LEU A 224 -40.00 -54.82 7.27
N ASP A 225 -41.21 -54.57 7.80
CA ASP A 225 -42.26 -55.58 7.87
C ASP A 225 -42.77 -56.01 6.49
N LYS A 226 -42.89 -55.07 5.53
CA LYS A 226 -43.21 -55.38 4.13
C LYS A 226 -42.14 -56.26 3.50
N ASP A 227 -40.86 -55.94 3.72
CA ASP A 227 -39.71 -56.70 3.18
C ASP A 227 -39.65 -58.10 3.78
N ARG A 228 -39.83 -58.21 5.10
CA ARG A 228 -39.95 -59.48 5.82
C ARG A 228 -41.03 -60.37 5.22
N LYS A 229 -42.25 -59.84 5.03
CA LYS A 229 -43.39 -60.59 4.44
C LYS A 229 -43.14 -60.98 2.99
N ALA A 230 -42.58 -60.08 2.18
CA ALA A 230 -42.29 -60.34 0.77
C ALA A 230 -41.28 -61.48 0.56
N LYS A 231 -40.35 -61.63 1.51
CA LYS A 231 -39.27 -62.63 1.53
C LYS A 231 -39.59 -63.87 2.37
N GLY A 232 -40.78 -63.92 2.97
CA GLY A 232 -41.24 -65.03 3.81
C GLY A 232 -40.38 -65.25 5.05
N CYS A 233 -39.83 -64.18 5.63
CA CYS A 233 -39.06 -64.26 6.86
C CYS A 233 -39.99 -64.25 8.08
N GLU A 234 -39.64 -65.05 9.09
CA GLU A 234 -40.45 -65.15 10.31
C GLU A 234 -40.34 -63.89 11.18
N TYR A 235 -39.12 -63.42 11.41
CA TYR A 235 -38.80 -62.27 12.26
C TYR A 235 -38.24 -61.09 11.45
N ALA A 236 -38.35 -59.89 12.00
CA ALA A 236 -37.64 -58.71 11.52
C ALA A 236 -36.86 -58.04 12.65
N ILE A 237 -35.63 -57.65 12.36
CA ILE A 237 -34.74 -56.94 13.28
C ILE A 237 -34.21 -55.69 12.62
N LEU A 238 -34.49 -54.53 13.22
CA LEU A 238 -33.87 -53.27 12.88
C LEU A 238 -32.64 -53.07 13.76
N VAL A 239 -31.45 -53.12 13.17
CA VAL A 239 -30.18 -52.79 13.85
C VAL A 239 -29.94 -51.29 13.68
N SER A 240 -30.00 -50.53 14.76
CA SER A 240 -30.00 -49.07 14.66
C SER A 240 -29.09 -48.36 15.66
N LEU A 241 -28.30 -47.44 15.13
CA LEU A 241 -27.57 -46.41 15.89
C LEU A 241 -28.31 -45.05 15.87
N LEU A 242 -29.53 -44.98 15.32
CA LEU A 242 -30.36 -43.77 15.35
C LEU A 242 -30.92 -43.52 16.74
N GLU A 243 -31.23 -42.27 17.08
CA GLU A 243 -31.82 -41.87 18.37
C GLU A 243 -30.93 -42.26 19.56
N ALA A 244 -29.64 -41.89 19.52
CA ALA A 244 -28.66 -42.19 20.58
C ALA A 244 -29.16 -41.76 21.98
N ASP A 245 -29.88 -40.65 22.06
CA ASP A 245 -30.40 -40.03 23.28
C ASP A 245 -31.63 -40.76 23.87
N ASN A 246 -32.20 -41.72 23.14
CA ASN A 246 -33.44 -42.40 23.54
C ASN A 246 -33.14 -43.59 24.48
N GLU A 247 -33.55 -43.46 25.74
CA GLU A 247 -33.34 -44.48 26.78
C GLU A 247 -33.93 -45.85 26.42
N LEU A 248 -35.07 -45.91 25.74
CA LEU A 248 -35.73 -47.17 25.39
C LEU A 248 -34.84 -48.05 24.50
N TYR A 249 -34.24 -47.47 23.46
CA TYR A 249 -33.39 -48.19 22.51
C TYR A 249 -31.94 -48.36 23.00
N ASN A 250 -31.57 -47.74 24.12
CA ASN A 250 -30.27 -47.93 24.76
C ASN A 250 -30.20 -49.21 25.61
N ASP A 251 -31.35 -49.79 25.98
CA ASP A 251 -31.42 -51.01 26.81
C ASP A 251 -31.18 -52.32 26.02
N GLY A 252 -30.54 -52.23 24.85
CA GLY A 252 -30.15 -53.38 24.02
C GLY A 252 -31.23 -53.83 23.03
N ILE A 253 -31.99 -54.87 23.37
CA ILE A 253 -33.00 -55.48 22.50
C ILE A 253 -34.39 -55.01 22.91
N VAL A 254 -35.07 -54.28 22.04
CA VAL A 254 -36.42 -53.76 22.26
C VAL A 254 -37.43 -54.53 21.44
N ASP A 255 -38.48 -55.04 22.09
CA ASP A 255 -39.59 -55.72 21.42
C ASP A 255 -40.63 -54.72 20.89
N MET A 256 -40.80 -54.71 19.57
CA MET A 256 -41.77 -53.87 18.84
C MET A 256 -42.93 -54.70 18.27
N SER A 257 -43.14 -55.93 18.76
CA SER A 257 -44.21 -56.84 18.33
C SER A 257 -45.62 -56.26 18.52
N HIS A 258 -45.77 -55.28 19.41
CA HIS A 258 -47.02 -54.54 19.60
C HIS A 258 -47.40 -53.64 18.39
N LYS A 259 -46.44 -53.28 17.53
CA LYS A 259 -46.69 -52.53 16.28
C LYS A 259 -46.71 -53.44 15.06
N TYR A 260 -45.72 -54.32 14.94
CA TYR A 260 -45.59 -55.28 13.83
C TYR A 260 -45.18 -56.64 14.38
N ASP A 261 -45.92 -57.70 14.05
CA ASP A 261 -45.70 -59.03 14.62
C ASP A 261 -44.25 -59.52 14.42
N LYS A 262 -43.64 -60.01 15.50
CA LYS A 262 -42.26 -60.52 15.56
C LYS A 262 -41.19 -59.52 15.12
N MET A 263 -41.36 -58.24 15.48
CA MET A 263 -40.45 -57.14 15.16
C MET A 263 -39.61 -56.73 16.38
N TYR A 264 -38.30 -56.56 16.19
CA TYR A 264 -37.37 -56.13 17.22
C TYR A 264 -36.47 -54.99 16.74
N VAL A 265 -36.05 -54.14 17.65
CA VAL A 265 -35.03 -53.11 17.40
C VAL A 265 -33.85 -53.40 18.30
N VAL A 266 -32.64 -53.44 17.73
CA VAL A 266 -31.42 -53.77 18.46
C VAL A 266 -30.40 -52.66 18.26
N ARG A 267 -29.84 -52.17 19.37
CA ARG A 267 -28.66 -51.31 19.34
C ARG A 267 -27.40 -52.14 19.64
N PRO A 268 -26.47 -52.29 18.69
CA PRO A 268 -25.19 -52.92 18.94
C PRO A 268 -24.43 -52.18 20.03
N GLN A 269 -23.79 -52.92 20.93
CA GLN A 269 -22.92 -52.40 22.00
C GLN A 269 -21.45 -52.46 21.58
#